data_AF-A0A0F2PPJ8-F1
#
_entry.id   AF-A0A0F2PPJ8-F1
#
_cell.length_a   1.000
_cell.length_b   1.000
_cell.length_c   1.000
_cell.angle_alpha   90.00
_cell.angle_beta   90.00
_cell.angle_gamma   90.00
#
_symmetry.space_group_name_H-M   'P 1'
#
loop_
_entity.id
_entity.type
_entity.pdbx_description
1 polymer ?
#
loop_
_entity_poly.entity_id
_entity_poly.type
_entity_poly.pdbx_seq_one_letter_code
_entity_poly.pdbx_strand_id
1 'polypeptide(L)'
;MTGLYRAGKRLFSLELDGWRKKRRTGRLMRYYIKPADDGRNRLARRIDFYGTLMVTMLLTLLFIQGAVGNPVKALIYALPLWAVEVIIANVIKTRKKNIYILHRRIWLAGKEALAKIQGMTSPDQFTELVRQIMCGLPYCSDVHAVRAEDLERRDISLRAVCNGIPVVINTDLPGGDSKETGPEQVLSFIGEIERSGLRSGIMISTGEFSEEAGSVALETGKGYAIRLVNVVKLVELARQAGHEIFSVEGSKPEQMKVAPGHLNRKRMFREALSGRKKGISYLTASVIMAALYLAFNMGSYNTMYLAFALFNLALALYCLWTAGEKELLDQLETIGSRN
;
A
#
# COMPACT_ATOMS: atom_id res chain seq x y z
N MET A 1 -14.24 -38.81 -5.05
CA MET A 1 -14.47 -37.39 -5.43
C MET A 1 -14.57 -36.42 -4.23
N THR A 2 -14.19 -36.79 -3.02
CA THR A 2 -14.35 -35.96 -1.80
C THR A 2 -13.07 -35.20 -1.35
N GLY A 3 -11.89 -35.56 -1.87
CA GLY A 3 -10.60 -34.94 -1.50
C GLY A 3 -10.34 -33.58 -2.15
N LEU A 4 -10.63 -33.42 -3.45
CA LEU A 4 -10.42 -32.18 -4.21
C LEU A 4 -11.29 -31.01 -3.71
N TYR A 5 -12.51 -31.29 -3.28
CA TYR A 5 -13.44 -30.28 -2.75
C TYR A 5 -13.00 -29.73 -1.37
N ARG A 6 -12.34 -30.56 -0.55
CA ARG A 6 -11.77 -30.15 0.74
C ARG A 6 -10.50 -29.31 0.59
N ALA A 7 -9.66 -29.64 -0.39
CA ALA A 7 -8.43 -28.89 -0.66
C ALA A 7 -8.72 -27.47 -1.18
N GLY A 8 -9.69 -27.33 -2.10
CA GLY A 8 -10.12 -26.02 -2.62
C GLY A 8 -10.70 -25.10 -1.55
N LYS A 9 -11.53 -25.62 -0.63
CA LYS A 9 -12.07 -24.84 0.50
C LYS A 9 -10.98 -24.31 1.44
N ARG A 10 -9.93 -25.11 1.71
CA ARG A 10 -8.81 -24.70 2.58
C ARG A 10 -7.93 -23.63 1.94
N LEU A 11 -7.69 -23.70 0.64
CA LEU A 11 -6.92 -22.69 -0.10
C LEU A 11 -7.65 -21.34 -0.15
N PHE A 12 -8.94 -21.34 -0.48
CA PHE A 12 -9.76 -20.12 -0.48
C PHE A 12 -9.96 -19.53 0.93
N SER A 13 -10.08 -20.37 1.98
CA SER A 13 -10.20 -19.88 3.35
C SER A 13 -8.91 -19.23 3.85
N LEU A 14 -7.74 -19.78 3.51
CA LEU A 14 -6.44 -19.22 3.91
C LEU A 14 -6.17 -17.86 3.25
N GLU A 15 -6.53 -17.66 1.97
CA GLU A 15 -6.42 -16.35 1.32
C GLU A 15 -7.44 -15.34 1.86
N LEU A 16 -8.69 -15.77 2.09
CA LEU A 16 -9.72 -14.92 2.69
C LEU A 16 -9.38 -14.51 4.13
N ASP A 17 -8.77 -15.41 4.91
CA ASP A 17 -8.32 -15.12 6.27
C ASP A 17 -7.09 -14.24 6.28
N GLY A 18 -6.15 -14.40 5.34
CA GLY A 18 -5.06 -13.45 5.12
C GLY A 18 -5.58 -12.06 4.74
N TRP A 19 -6.63 -12.00 3.92
CA TRP A 19 -7.26 -10.75 3.50
C TRP A 19 -8.10 -10.09 4.61
N ARG A 20 -8.83 -10.89 5.41
CA ARG A 20 -9.55 -10.46 6.62
C ARG A 20 -8.58 -10.05 7.71
N LYS A 21 -7.47 -10.74 7.88
CA LYS A 21 -6.41 -10.40 8.84
C LYS A 21 -5.72 -9.10 8.43
N LYS A 22 -5.41 -8.88 7.14
CA LYS A 22 -4.93 -7.58 6.60
C LYS A 22 -5.95 -6.44 6.77
N ARG A 23 -7.25 -6.72 6.64
CA ARG A 23 -8.34 -5.78 6.96
C ARG A 23 -8.45 -5.49 8.46
N ARG A 24 -8.36 -6.51 9.31
CA ARG A 24 -8.44 -6.42 10.79
C ARG A 24 -7.19 -5.80 11.41
N THR A 25 -6.00 -5.99 10.83
CA THR A 25 -4.72 -5.48 11.39
C THR A 25 -4.43 -4.03 11.06
N GLY A 26 -5.36 -3.31 10.41
CA GLY A 26 -5.21 -1.86 10.22
C GLY A 26 -3.95 -1.48 9.44
N ARG A 27 -3.38 -2.37 8.62
CA ARG A 27 -2.14 -2.09 7.89
C ARG A 27 -2.27 -0.89 6.95
N LEU A 28 -3.50 -0.62 6.48
CA LEU A 28 -3.86 0.55 5.67
C LEU A 28 -4.12 1.82 6.50
N MET A 29 -4.21 1.70 7.82
CA MET A 29 -4.42 2.81 8.77
C MET A 29 -3.11 3.29 9.41
N ARG A 30 -2.02 2.52 9.25
CA ARG A 30 -0.70 2.87 9.76
C ARG A 30 -0.05 3.87 8.81
N TYR A 31 0.09 5.11 9.24
CA TYR A 31 0.63 6.17 8.40
C TYR A 31 2.10 5.94 8.00
N TYR A 32 2.89 5.21 8.80
CA TYR A 32 4.30 4.94 8.51
C TYR A 32 4.54 3.93 7.39
N ILE A 33 3.49 3.29 6.87
CA ILE A 33 3.60 2.40 5.71
C ILE A 33 3.39 3.23 4.45
N LYS A 34 4.46 3.43 3.67
CA LYS A 34 4.36 4.14 2.39
C LYS A 34 3.43 3.37 1.43
N PRO A 35 2.41 4.02 0.83
CA PRO A 35 1.64 3.39 -0.24
C PRO A 35 2.57 3.06 -1.41
N ALA A 36 2.47 1.86 -1.95
CA ALA A 36 3.26 1.47 -3.11
C ALA A 36 3.00 2.43 -4.28
N ASP A 37 4.06 3.03 -4.81
CA ASP A 37 3.97 3.88 -6.00
C ASP A 37 3.76 2.98 -7.21
N ASP A 38 2.59 3.09 -7.85
CA ASP A 38 2.35 2.42 -9.13
C ASP A 38 3.02 3.22 -10.24
N GLY A 39 4.22 2.80 -10.64
CA GLY A 39 4.97 3.38 -11.76
C GLY A 39 4.27 3.20 -13.12
N ARG A 40 3.13 2.51 -13.17
CA ARG A 40 2.38 2.31 -14.42
C ARG A 40 1.63 3.55 -14.87
N ASN A 41 1.86 3.90 -16.14
CA ASN A 41 1.13 4.95 -16.83
C ASN A 41 -0.38 4.67 -16.90
N ARG A 42 -1.19 5.73 -17.03
CA ARG A 42 -2.67 5.64 -17.11
C ARG A 42 -3.14 4.69 -18.21
N LEU A 43 -2.41 4.61 -19.32
CA LEU A 43 -2.71 3.72 -20.43
C LEU A 43 -2.48 2.25 -20.07
N ALA A 44 -1.32 1.92 -19.49
CA ALA A 44 -1.00 0.56 -19.07
C ALA A 44 -2.06 0.02 -18.09
N ARG A 45 -2.46 0.84 -17.10
CA ARG A 45 -3.54 0.47 -16.17
C ARG A 45 -4.90 0.20 -16.85
N ARG A 46 -5.21 0.91 -17.94
CA ARG A 46 -6.43 0.66 -18.72
C ARG A 46 -6.32 -0.64 -19.52
N ILE A 47 -5.17 -0.89 -20.14
CA ILE A 47 -4.91 -2.11 -20.88
C ILE A 47 -4.97 -3.32 -19.94
N ASP A 48 -4.34 -3.26 -18.77
CA ASP A 48 -4.39 -4.33 -17.77
C ASP A 48 -5.85 -4.63 -17.37
N PHE A 49 -6.64 -3.59 -17.07
CA PHE A 49 -8.03 -3.74 -16.65
C PHE A 49 -8.92 -4.29 -17.75
N TYR A 50 -8.94 -3.66 -18.92
CA TYR A 50 -9.80 -4.09 -20.04
C TYR A 50 -9.32 -5.37 -20.69
N GLY A 51 -8.00 -5.61 -20.74
CA GLY A 51 -7.43 -6.87 -21.20
C GLY A 51 -7.82 -8.03 -20.30
N THR A 52 -7.70 -7.87 -18.98
CA THR A 52 -8.17 -8.89 -18.03
C THR A 52 -9.67 -9.13 -18.18
N LEU A 53 -10.47 -8.07 -18.27
CA LEU A 53 -11.93 -8.17 -18.45
C LEU A 53 -12.31 -8.88 -19.77
N MET A 54 -11.61 -8.57 -20.86
CA MET A 54 -11.83 -9.22 -22.16
C MET A 54 -11.47 -10.71 -22.10
N VAL A 55 -10.37 -11.07 -21.44
CA VAL A 55 -9.97 -12.47 -21.24
C VAL A 55 -11.02 -13.21 -20.41
N THR A 56 -11.52 -12.62 -19.32
CA THR A 56 -12.57 -13.25 -18.51
C THR A 56 -13.87 -13.43 -19.30
N MET A 57 -14.29 -12.41 -20.05
CA MET A 57 -15.47 -12.48 -20.92
C MET A 57 -15.33 -13.60 -21.95
N LEU A 58 -14.16 -13.72 -22.57
CA LEU A 58 -13.88 -14.77 -23.54
C LEU A 58 -13.93 -16.14 -22.88
N LEU A 59 -13.29 -16.33 -21.72
CA LEU A 59 -13.37 -17.58 -20.96
C LEU A 59 -14.81 -17.95 -20.60
N THR A 60 -15.63 -16.98 -20.19
CA THR A 60 -17.05 -17.18 -19.90
C THR A 60 -17.81 -17.64 -21.14
N LEU A 61 -17.56 -17.03 -22.31
CA LEU A 61 -18.17 -17.46 -23.57
C LEU A 61 -17.72 -18.86 -23.99
N LEU A 62 -16.41 -19.16 -23.88
CA LEU A 62 -15.86 -20.49 -24.17
C LEU A 62 -16.51 -21.56 -23.29
N PHE A 63 -16.64 -21.28 -22.00
CA PHE A 63 -17.25 -22.18 -21.04
C PHE A 63 -18.72 -22.47 -21.39
N ILE A 64 -19.50 -21.44 -21.70
CA ILE A 64 -20.91 -21.60 -22.08
C ILE A 64 -21.04 -22.31 -23.43
N GLN A 65 -20.20 -21.96 -24.41
CA GLN A 65 -20.20 -22.63 -25.71
C GLN A 65 -19.90 -24.12 -25.57
N GLY A 66 -18.98 -24.49 -24.68
CA GLY A 66 -18.71 -25.89 -24.39
C GLY A 66 -19.85 -26.65 -23.73
N ALA A 67 -20.65 -25.96 -22.91
CA ALA A 67 -21.82 -26.55 -22.27
C ALA A 67 -23.03 -26.67 -23.22
N VAL A 68 -23.22 -25.70 -24.11
CA VAL A 68 -24.43 -25.58 -24.94
C VAL A 68 -24.25 -26.17 -26.34
N GLY A 69 -23.01 -26.23 -26.85
CA GLY A 69 -22.67 -26.77 -28.18
C GLY A 69 -23.13 -25.92 -29.37
N ASN A 70 -23.87 -24.83 -29.14
CA ASN A 70 -24.34 -23.91 -30.17
C ASN A 70 -23.80 -22.48 -29.91
N PRO A 71 -23.07 -21.88 -30.87
CA PRO A 71 -22.40 -20.59 -30.68
C PRO A 71 -23.38 -19.43 -30.50
N VAL A 72 -24.54 -19.45 -31.16
CA VAL A 72 -25.55 -18.40 -31.07
C VAL A 72 -26.19 -18.40 -29.68
N LYS A 73 -26.60 -19.59 -29.20
CA LYS A 73 -27.16 -19.73 -27.85
C LYS A 73 -26.13 -19.37 -26.77
N ALA A 74 -24.87 -19.74 -26.98
CA ALA A 74 -23.79 -19.39 -26.06
C ALA A 74 -23.60 -17.88 -25.92
N LEU A 75 -23.65 -17.13 -27.03
CA LEU A 75 -23.57 -15.68 -27.01
C LEU A 75 -24.76 -15.05 -26.26
N ILE A 76 -25.98 -15.54 -26.51
CA ILE A 76 -27.21 -15.05 -25.83
C ILE A 76 -27.08 -15.22 -24.31
N TYR A 77 -26.61 -16.38 -23.84
CA TYR A 77 -26.42 -16.63 -22.41
C TYR A 77 -25.20 -15.91 -21.82
N ALA A 78 -24.17 -15.62 -22.62
CA ALA A 78 -22.99 -14.89 -22.17
C ALA A 78 -23.28 -13.40 -21.90
N LEU A 79 -24.15 -12.77 -22.69
CA LEU A 79 -24.48 -11.34 -22.56
C LEU A 79 -24.88 -10.89 -21.13
N PRO A 80 -25.86 -11.53 -20.45
CA PRO A 80 -26.21 -11.15 -19.08
C PRO A 80 -25.07 -11.39 -18.09
N LEU A 81 -24.26 -12.45 -18.28
CA LEU A 81 -23.09 -12.72 -17.44
C LEU A 81 -22.01 -11.66 -17.61
N TRP A 82 -21.73 -11.24 -18.84
CA TRP A 82 -20.82 -10.14 -19.12
C TRP A 82 -21.26 -8.83 -18.48
N ALA A 83 -22.56 -8.52 -18.50
CA ALA A 83 -23.09 -7.34 -17.82
C ALA A 83 -22.77 -7.38 -16.31
N VAL A 84 -22.98 -8.53 -15.67
CA VAL A 84 -22.64 -8.74 -14.25
C VAL A 84 -21.13 -8.63 -14.01
N GLU A 85 -20.30 -9.23 -14.86
CA GLU A 85 -18.83 -9.14 -14.77
C GLU A 85 -18.34 -7.70 -14.84
N VAL A 86 -18.86 -6.89 -15.77
CA VAL A 86 -18.51 -5.46 -15.91
C VAL A 86 -18.86 -4.69 -14.64
N ILE A 87 -20.05 -4.92 -14.08
CA ILE A 87 -20.50 -4.26 -12.85
C ILE A 87 -19.55 -4.61 -11.70
N ILE A 88 -19.27 -5.90 -11.50
CA ILE A 88 -18.37 -6.37 -10.44
C ILE A 88 -16.96 -5.77 -10.63
N ALA A 89 -16.42 -5.80 -11.85
CA ALA A 89 -15.10 -5.27 -12.15
C ALA A 89 -15.00 -3.77 -11.83
N ASN A 90 -16.04 -2.99 -12.17
CA ASN A 90 -16.11 -1.57 -11.86
C ASN A 90 -16.22 -1.31 -10.35
N VAL A 91 -17.01 -2.10 -9.61
CA VAL A 91 -17.10 -1.99 -8.14
C VAL A 91 -15.74 -2.27 -7.50
N ILE A 92 -15.05 -3.33 -7.92
CA ILE A 92 -13.72 -3.67 -7.41
C ILE A 92 -12.71 -2.56 -7.72
N LYS A 93 -12.72 -2.03 -8.93
CA LYS A 93 -11.84 -0.93 -9.37
C LYS A 93 -12.05 0.32 -8.50
N THR A 94 -13.29 0.73 -8.30
CA THR A 94 -13.64 1.90 -7.47
C THR A 94 -13.24 1.68 -6.02
N ARG A 95 -13.51 0.50 -5.45
CA ARG A 95 -13.08 0.16 -4.09
C ARG A 95 -11.56 0.21 -3.92
N LYS A 96 -10.80 -0.40 -4.84
CA LYS A 96 -9.33 -0.37 -4.83
C LYS A 96 -8.80 1.07 -4.90
N LYS A 97 -9.39 1.89 -5.78
CA LYS A 97 -9.05 3.32 -5.90
C LYS A 97 -9.30 4.08 -4.60
N ASN A 98 -10.48 3.90 -3.99
CA ASN A 98 -10.85 4.61 -2.76
C ASN A 98 -9.94 4.23 -1.59
N ILE A 99 -9.63 2.93 -1.45
CA ILE A 99 -8.68 2.44 -0.44
C ILE A 99 -7.30 3.05 -0.64
N TYR A 100 -6.80 3.09 -1.88
CA TYR A 100 -5.52 3.70 -2.20
C TYR A 100 -5.49 5.20 -1.87
N ILE A 101 -6.54 5.94 -2.24
CA ILE A 101 -6.66 7.37 -1.93
C ILE A 101 -6.65 7.60 -0.44
N LEU A 102 -7.45 6.83 0.32
CA LEU A 102 -7.52 6.95 1.78
C LEU A 102 -6.16 6.66 2.42
N HIS A 103 -5.51 5.56 2.04
CA HIS A 103 -4.19 5.19 2.56
C HIS A 103 -3.15 6.27 2.26
N ARG A 104 -3.17 6.85 1.05
CA ARG A 104 -2.28 7.96 0.68
C ARG A 104 -2.56 9.21 1.50
N ARG A 105 -3.81 9.56 1.78
CA ARG A 105 -4.16 10.70 2.65
C ARG A 105 -3.67 10.49 4.08
N ILE A 106 -3.90 9.30 4.65
CA ILE A 106 -3.40 8.94 5.99
C ILE A 106 -1.87 9.03 6.04
N TRP A 107 -1.18 8.54 5.02
CA TRP A 107 0.28 8.64 4.90
C TRP A 107 0.77 10.09 4.82
N LEU A 108 0.12 10.94 4.02
CA LEU A 108 0.45 12.37 3.92
C LEU A 108 0.19 13.11 5.23
N ALA A 109 -0.98 12.91 5.84
CA ALA A 109 -1.33 13.50 7.14
C ALA A 109 -0.32 13.11 8.22
N GLY A 110 0.10 11.84 8.26
CA GLY A 110 1.12 11.39 9.21
C GLY A 110 2.51 11.97 8.95
N LYS A 111 2.89 12.19 7.69
CA LYS A 111 4.14 12.90 7.36
C LYS A 111 4.11 14.37 7.76
N GLU A 112 3.00 15.05 7.51
CA GLU A 112 2.81 16.45 7.93
C GLU A 112 2.82 16.57 9.45
N ALA A 113 2.13 15.67 10.15
CA ALA A 113 2.13 15.61 11.60
C ALA A 113 3.54 15.36 12.16
N LEU A 114 4.27 14.38 11.59
CA LEU A 114 5.65 14.08 11.97
C LEU A 114 6.55 15.32 11.82
N ALA A 115 6.47 16.00 10.67
CA ALA A 115 7.26 17.20 10.42
C ALA A 115 6.91 18.35 11.37
N LYS A 116 5.61 18.54 11.69
CA LYS A 116 5.17 19.54 12.66
C LYS A 116 5.70 19.28 14.06
N ILE A 117 5.66 18.03 14.52
CA ILE A 117 6.16 17.64 15.86
C ILE A 117 7.68 17.79 15.92
N GLN A 118 8.41 17.32 14.91
CA GLN A 118 9.88 17.44 14.86
C GLN A 118 10.36 18.89 14.72
N GLY A 119 9.53 19.79 14.17
CA GLY A 119 9.82 21.21 14.06
C GLY A 119 9.54 22.02 15.33
N MET A 120 9.02 21.40 16.40
CA MET A 120 8.78 22.10 17.67
C MET A 120 10.10 22.36 18.40
N THR A 121 10.34 23.62 18.77
CA THR A 121 11.55 24.05 19.49
C THR A 121 11.30 24.38 20.95
N SER A 122 10.04 24.61 21.33
CA SER A 122 9.64 24.94 22.71
C SER A 122 9.18 23.69 23.45
N PRO A 123 9.81 23.35 24.59
CA PRO A 123 9.38 22.24 25.46
C PRO A 123 7.93 22.42 25.91
N ASP A 124 7.52 23.63 26.29
CA ASP A 124 6.16 23.92 26.76
C ASP A 124 5.10 23.64 25.68
N GLN A 125 5.39 24.02 24.43
CA GLN A 125 4.50 23.73 23.30
C GLN A 125 4.39 22.22 23.05
N PHE A 126 5.49 21.49 23.21
CA PHE A 126 5.49 20.04 23.06
C PHE A 126 4.72 19.34 24.19
N THR A 127 4.91 19.77 25.44
CA THR A 127 4.15 19.28 26.59
C THR A 127 2.65 19.54 26.43
N GLU A 128 2.27 20.73 25.96
CA GLU A 128 0.86 21.08 25.71
C GLU A 128 0.26 20.24 24.58
N LEU A 129 1.00 20.01 23.49
CA LEU A 129 0.56 19.09 22.42
C LEU A 129 0.31 17.68 22.98
N VAL A 130 1.26 17.16 23.76
CA VAL A 130 1.14 15.82 24.37
C VAL A 130 -0.08 15.78 25.29
N ARG A 131 -0.31 16.82 26.09
CA ARG A 131 -1.49 16.94 26.96
C ARG A 131 -2.78 16.85 26.15
N GLN A 132 -2.89 17.62 25.07
CA GLN A 132 -4.06 17.62 24.19
C GLN A 132 -4.29 16.25 23.53
N ILE A 133 -3.23 15.59 23.05
CA ILE A 133 -3.31 14.23 22.52
C ILE A 133 -3.82 13.26 23.59
N MET A 134 -3.25 13.31 24.79
CA MET A 134 -3.62 12.41 25.88
C MET A 134 -5.07 12.62 26.34
N CYS A 135 -5.56 13.86 26.39
CA CYS A 135 -6.96 14.18 26.66
C CYS A 135 -7.93 13.62 25.61
N GLY A 136 -7.50 13.52 24.35
CA GLY A 136 -8.33 12.99 23.26
C GLY A 136 -8.37 11.46 23.19
N LEU A 137 -7.54 10.75 23.96
CA LEU A 137 -7.51 9.29 23.94
C LEU A 137 -8.66 8.70 24.78
N PRO A 138 -9.43 7.73 24.26
CA PRO A 138 -10.61 7.19 24.94
C PRO A 138 -10.28 6.40 26.22
N TYR A 139 -9.01 6.06 26.43
CA TYR A 139 -8.54 5.27 27.56
C TYR A 139 -7.73 6.09 28.58
N CYS A 140 -7.62 7.41 28.42
CA CYS A 140 -6.97 8.28 29.40
C CYS A 140 -7.94 9.33 29.93
N SER A 141 -7.89 9.60 31.23
CA SER A 141 -8.68 10.60 31.96
C SER A 141 -7.79 11.39 32.93
N ASP A 142 -8.31 12.48 33.49
CA ASP A 142 -7.64 13.31 34.52
C ASP A 142 -6.21 13.73 34.15
N VAL A 143 -6.03 14.22 32.92
CA VAL A 143 -4.75 14.67 32.41
C VAL A 143 -4.46 16.09 32.89
N HIS A 144 -3.47 16.24 33.77
CA HIS A 144 -3.09 17.53 34.36
C HIS A 144 -1.58 17.76 34.26
N ALA A 145 -1.19 19.00 33.97
CA ALA A 145 0.20 19.42 34.09
C ALA A 145 0.61 19.47 35.57
N VAL A 146 1.81 18.98 35.89
CA VAL A 146 2.32 19.09 37.25
C VAL A 146 2.80 20.52 37.47
N ARG A 147 2.33 21.17 38.53
CA ARG A 147 2.76 22.53 38.86
C ARG A 147 4.21 22.50 39.33
N ALA A 148 4.98 23.51 38.93
CA ALA A 148 6.38 23.67 39.31
C ALA A 148 6.60 23.79 40.83
N GLU A 149 5.55 24.10 41.58
CA GLU A 149 5.55 24.21 43.05
C GLU A 149 5.53 22.84 43.76
N ASP A 150 5.12 21.76 43.08
CA ASP A 150 4.90 20.45 43.67
C ASP A 150 6.08 19.47 43.51
N LEU A 151 7.12 19.83 42.73
CA LEU A 151 8.31 18.99 42.49
C LEU A 151 9.57 19.86 42.41
N GLU A 152 10.50 19.67 43.34
CA GLU A 152 11.81 20.36 43.34
C GLU A 152 12.71 19.97 42.15
N ARG A 153 12.28 19.07 41.25
CA ARG A 153 12.97 18.69 39.99
C ARG A 153 11.99 18.49 38.83
N ARG A 154 12.39 18.99 37.66
CA ARG A 154 11.57 19.35 36.48
C ARG A 154 11.20 18.18 35.52
N ASP A 155 11.37 16.94 35.93
CA ASP A 155 11.40 15.82 34.97
C ASP A 155 10.05 15.10 34.80
N ILE A 156 9.00 15.48 35.54
CA ILE A 156 7.62 15.02 35.30
C ILE A 156 6.80 16.17 34.72
N SER A 157 6.33 16.01 33.48
CA SER A 157 5.59 17.05 32.77
C SER A 157 4.08 16.96 33.03
N LEU A 158 3.50 15.75 33.01
CA LEU A 158 2.07 15.52 33.17
C LEU A 158 1.77 14.33 34.10
N ARG A 159 0.56 14.33 34.67
CA ARG A 159 -0.06 13.16 35.32
C ARG A 159 -1.37 12.85 34.59
N ALA A 160 -1.67 11.56 34.46
CA ALA A 160 -2.90 11.08 33.84
C ALA A 160 -3.34 9.76 34.49
N VAL A 161 -4.61 9.41 34.33
CA VAL A 161 -5.12 8.08 34.65
C VAL A 161 -5.42 7.37 33.33
N CYS A 162 -4.62 6.37 32.96
CA CYS A 162 -4.83 5.63 31.72
C CYS A 162 -5.26 4.18 32.03
N ASN A 163 -6.43 3.76 31.52
CA ASN A 163 -7.10 2.49 31.84
C ASN A 163 -7.29 2.27 33.35
N GLY A 164 -7.60 3.34 34.10
CA GLY A 164 -7.75 3.28 35.56
C GLY A 164 -6.44 3.18 36.34
N ILE A 165 -5.28 3.27 35.67
CA ILE A 165 -3.96 3.24 36.29
C ILE A 165 -3.39 4.66 36.30
N PRO A 166 -2.96 5.21 37.45
CA PRO A 166 -2.27 6.49 37.50
C PRO A 166 -0.88 6.38 36.88
N VAL A 167 -0.56 7.29 35.98
CA VAL A 167 0.65 7.29 35.16
C VAL A 167 1.26 8.69 35.16
N VAL A 168 2.57 8.76 35.34
CA VAL A 168 3.35 9.99 35.09
C VAL A 168 3.87 10.01 33.67
N ILE A 169 3.87 11.20 33.07
CA ILE A 169 4.31 11.39 31.70
C ILE A 169 5.45 12.40 31.70
N ASN A 170 6.60 12.00 31.16
CA ASN A 170 7.71 12.90 30.88
C ASN A 170 7.73 13.18 29.37
N THR A 171 7.85 14.45 29.01
CA THR A 171 8.04 14.90 27.64
C THR A 171 9.48 15.35 27.45
N ASP A 172 10.24 14.58 26.68
CA ASP A 172 11.62 14.86 26.31
C ASP A 172 11.68 15.49 24.92
N LEU A 173 12.38 16.62 24.82
CA LEU A 173 12.66 17.30 23.56
C LEU A 173 14.18 17.32 23.39
N PRO A 174 14.79 16.24 22.84
CA PRO A 174 16.23 16.17 22.69
C PRO A 174 16.73 17.37 21.87
N GLY A 175 17.61 18.16 22.49
CA GLY A 175 18.21 19.36 21.88
C GLY A 175 19.56 19.09 21.22
N GLY A 176 19.93 19.93 20.25
CA GLY A 176 21.26 19.93 19.63
C GLY A 176 21.44 18.92 18.47
N ASP A 177 22.66 18.39 18.34
CA ASP A 177 23.06 17.46 17.26
C ASP A 177 22.59 16.01 17.50
N SER A 178 22.24 15.64 18.73
CA SER A 178 21.73 14.32 19.06
C SER A 178 20.20 14.29 18.94
N LYS A 179 19.69 13.46 18.03
CA LYS A 179 18.26 13.16 17.91
C LYS A 179 17.84 11.95 18.74
N GLU A 180 18.71 11.48 19.63
CA GLU A 180 18.51 10.27 20.42
C GLU A 180 18.39 10.57 21.91
N THR A 181 17.38 9.95 22.54
CA THR A 181 17.21 9.90 23.99
C THR A 181 17.98 8.68 24.51
N GLY A 182 18.97 8.93 25.36
CA GLY A 182 19.88 7.92 25.90
C GLY A 182 19.37 7.23 27.18
N PRO A 183 20.17 6.29 27.71
CA PRO A 183 19.81 5.53 28.91
C PRO A 183 19.78 6.39 30.18
N GLU A 184 20.58 7.45 30.26
CA GLU A 184 20.63 8.35 31.42
C GLU A 184 19.29 9.06 31.66
N GLN A 185 18.63 9.51 30.59
CA GLN A 185 17.32 10.17 30.68
C GLN A 185 16.24 9.19 31.15
N VAL A 186 16.31 7.92 30.71
CA VAL A 186 15.40 6.87 31.18
C VAL A 186 15.63 6.58 32.65
N LEU A 187 16.89 6.47 33.11
CA LEU A 187 17.21 6.27 34.53
C LEU A 187 16.73 7.45 35.40
N SER A 188 16.91 8.69 34.95
CA SER A 188 16.37 9.87 35.65
C SER A 188 14.86 9.75 35.82
N PHE A 189 14.16 9.42 34.74
CA PHE A 189 12.72 9.25 34.75
C PHE A 189 12.25 8.13 35.68
N ILE A 190 12.98 7.01 35.76
CA ILE A 190 12.70 5.93 36.72
C ILE A 190 12.78 6.43 38.16
N GLY A 191 13.83 7.19 38.47
CA GLY A 191 14.00 7.79 39.80
C GLY A 191 12.84 8.73 40.16
N GLU A 192 12.30 9.47 39.20
CA GLU A 192 11.14 10.33 39.42
C GLU A 192 9.83 9.54 39.61
N ILE A 193 9.64 8.45 38.87
CA ILE A 193 8.50 7.54 39.08
C ILE A 193 8.52 7.02 40.52
N GLU A 194 9.67 6.56 40.99
CA GLU A 194 9.86 6.05 42.36
C GLU A 194 9.53 7.12 43.42
N ARG A 195 10.06 8.34 43.26
CA ARG A 195 9.76 9.46 44.18
C ARG A 195 8.30 9.88 44.17
N SER A 196 7.63 9.76 43.03
CA SER A 196 6.19 10.05 42.92
C SER A 196 5.30 9.01 43.58
N GLY A 197 5.86 7.87 44.03
CA GLY A 197 5.11 6.76 44.62
C GLY A 197 4.27 5.97 43.61
N LEU A 198 4.43 6.23 42.31
CA LEU A 198 3.69 5.56 41.24
C LEU A 198 4.48 4.37 40.69
N ARG A 199 3.78 3.46 40.03
CA ARG A 199 4.38 2.25 39.43
C ARG A 199 4.37 2.24 37.91
N SER A 200 3.96 3.34 37.28
CA SER A 200 3.76 3.39 35.83
C SER A 200 4.13 4.76 35.27
N GLY A 201 4.85 4.76 34.15
CA GLY A 201 5.32 5.97 33.51
C GLY A 201 5.33 5.85 31.99
N ILE A 202 5.10 6.98 31.30
CA ILE A 202 5.25 7.09 29.85
C ILE A 202 6.29 8.17 29.57
N MET A 203 7.36 7.80 28.88
CA MET A 203 8.33 8.77 28.37
C MET A 203 8.07 9.01 26.89
N ILE A 204 7.82 10.27 26.54
CA ILE A 204 7.48 10.68 25.18
C ILE A 204 8.60 11.56 24.65
N SER A 205 9.22 11.16 23.54
CA SER A 205 10.32 11.92 22.91
C SER A 205 10.00 12.25 21.44
N THR A 206 10.46 13.41 20.97
CA THR A 206 10.47 13.75 19.54
C THR A 206 11.60 13.05 18.77
N GLY A 207 12.57 12.49 19.49
CA GLY A 207 13.69 11.69 18.97
C GLY A 207 13.42 10.20 18.92
N GLU A 208 14.46 9.44 18.58
CA GLU A 208 14.51 7.99 18.76
C GLU A 208 15.13 7.63 20.12
N PHE A 209 14.79 6.46 20.66
CA PHE A 209 15.44 5.97 21.87
C PHE A 209 16.59 5.07 21.47
N SER A 210 17.75 5.20 22.11
CA SER A 210 18.88 4.30 21.86
C SER A 210 18.53 2.86 22.28
N GLU A 211 19.26 1.87 21.75
CA GLU A 211 19.05 0.46 22.13
C GLU A 211 19.31 0.24 23.62
N GLU A 212 20.29 0.95 24.19
CA GLU A 212 20.61 0.93 25.61
C GLU A 212 19.46 1.52 26.45
N ALA A 213 18.84 2.63 25.99
CA ALA A 213 17.69 3.23 26.65
C ALA A 213 16.50 2.25 26.70
N GLY A 214 16.28 1.52 25.61
CA GLY A 214 15.28 0.44 25.56
C GLY A 214 15.61 -0.72 26.51
N SER A 215 16.88 -1.12 26.59
CA SER A 215 17.34 -2.18 27.49
C SER A 215 17.18 -1.78 28.96
N VAL A 216 17.54 -0.55 29.33
CA VAL A 216 17.35 0.01 30.68
C VAL A 216 15.87 0.03 31.07
N ALA A 217 14.98 0.47 30.18
CA ALA A 217 13.54 0.47 30.46
C ALA A 217 12.98 -0.94 30.72
N LEU A 218 13.56 -1.98 30.11
CA LEU A 218 13.17 -3.38 30.30
C LEU A 218 13.80 -4.02 31.54
N GLU A 219 15.09 -3.79 31.78
CA GLU A 219 15.86 -4.45 32.84
C GLU A 219 15.67 -3.81 34.21
N THR A 220 15.73 -2.49 34.28
CA THR A 220 15.53 -1.70 35.50
C THR A 220 14.03 -1.53 35.80
N GLY A 221 13.17 -1.70 34.79
CA GLY A 221 11.71 -1.68 34.91
C GLY A 221 11.08 -2.89 35.61
N LYS A 222 11.85 -3.81 36.21
CA LYS A 222 11.30 -5.03 36.85
C LYS A 222 10.34 -4.80 38.04
N GLY A 223 10.13 -3.56 38.45
CA GLY A 223 9.06 -3.14 39.37
C GLY A 223 8.15 -2.00 38.84
N TYR A 224 8.46 -1.42 37.68
CA TYR A 224 7.83 -0.22 37.14
C TYR A 224 7.42 -0.43 35.68
N ALA A 225 6.15 -0.19 35.35
CA ALA A 225 5.66 -0.28 33.98
C ALA A 225 5.99 1.00 33.19
N ILE A 226 7.14 1.00 32.51
CA ILE A 226 7.63 2.15 31.74
C ILE A 226 7.35 1.92 30.25
N ARG A 227 6.77 2.92 29.59
CA ARG A 227 6.54 2.89 28.14
C ARG A 227 7.29 4.02 27.45
N LEU A 228 8.14 3.65 26.51
CA LEU A 228 8.85 4.58 25.63
C LEU A 228 8.03 4.84 24.35
N VAL A 229 7.71 6.10 24.10
CA VAL A 229 6.92 6.58 22.97
C VAL A 229 7.76 7.55 22.16
N ASN A 230 8.26 7.10 21.02
CA ASN A 230 8.96 7.96 20.09
C ASN A 230 7.98 8.80 19.27
N VAL A 231 8.52 9.71 18.47
CA VAL A 231 7.72 10.59 17.59
C VAL A 231 6.79 9.80 16.67
N VAL A 232 7.23 8.62 16.19
CA VAL A 232 6.42 7.79 15.29
C VAL A 232 5.16 7.27 16.00
N LYS A 233 5.32 6.78 17.23
CA LYS A 233 4.20 6.34 18.06
C LYS A 233 3.34 7.53 18.49
N LEU A 234 3.93 8.70 18.75
CA LEU A 234 3.18 9.90 19.12
C LEU A 234 2.24 10.37 18.02
N VAL A 235 2.67 10.35 16.75
CA VAL A 235 1.80 10.66 15.60
C VAL A 235 0.63 9.67 15.52
N GLU A 236 0.88 8.39 15.81
CA GLU A 236 -0.18 7.38 15.83
C GLU A 236 -1.15 7.59 16.99
N LEU A 237 -0.69 8.05 18.17
CA LEU A 237 -1.55 8.46 19.27
C LEU A 237 -2.38 9.70 18.90
N ALA A 238 -1.79 10.69 18.24
CA ALA A 238 -2.50 11.86 17.74
C ALA A 238 -3.62 11.47 16.76
N ARG A 239 -3.37 10.50 15.88
CA ARG A 239 -4.38 9.93 14.99
C ARG A 239 -5.53 9.26 15.75
N GLN A 240 -5.22 8.49 16.80
CA GLN A 240 -6.22 7.81 17.61
C GLN A 240 -7.06 8.79 18.43
N ALA A 241 -6.44 9.86 18.91
CA ALA A 241 -7.08 10.95 19.63
C ALA A 241 -7.93 11.87 18.74
N GLY A 242 -7.87 11.73 17.42
CA GLY A 242 -8.54 12.64 16.47
C GLY A 242 -8.00 14.07 16.52
N HIS A 243 -6.73 14.24 16.93
CA HIS A 243 -6.11 15.55 17.14
C HIS A 243 -5.88 16.30 15.82
N GLU A 244 -6.06 17.62 15.81
CA GLU A 244 -5.97 18.47 14.61
C GLU A 244 -4.63 18.39 13.88
N ILE A 245 -3.55 18.09 14.62
CA ILE A 245 -2.22 17.87 14.05
C ILE A 245 -2.22 16.74 13.00
N PHE A 246 -3.15 15.78 13.10
CA PHE A 246 -3.37 14.69 12.16
C PHE A 246 -4.64 14.95 11.31
N SER A 247 -4.55 15.85 10.33
CA SER A 247 -5.68 16.17 9.45
C SER A 247 -5.68 15.36 8.15
N VAL A 248 -6.61 14.41 8.02
CA VAL A 248 -6.82 13.62 6.79
C VAL A 248 -7.59 14.42 5.72
N GLU A 249 -8.34 15.45 6.14
CA GLU A 249 -9.17 16.27 5.26
C GLU A 249 -8.40 17.43 4.63
N GLY A 250 -7.45 18.01 5.38
CA GLY A 250 -6.55 19.06 4.88
C GLY A 250 -5.46 18.55 3.93
N SER A 251 -5.08 17.28 4.05
CA SER A 251 -4.08 16.62 3.20
C SER A 251 -4.67 16.27 1.83
N LYS A 252 -4.80 17.30 0.98
CA LYS A 252 -5.17 17.11 -0.43
C LYS A 252 -4.10 16.22 -1.06
N PRO A 253 -4.47 15.04 -1.63
CA PRO A 253 -3.52 14.31 -2.42
C PRO A 253 -3.18 15.23 -3.59
N GLU A 254 -1.94 15.76 -3.61
CA GLU A 254 -1.44 16.50 -4.76
C GLU A 254 -1.87 15.70 -5.98
N GLN A 255 -2.70 16.36 -6.80
CA GLN A 255 -3.13 15.81 -8.07
C GLN A 255 -1.86 15.35 -8.74
N MET A 256 -1.86 14.09 -9.14
CA MET A 256 -0.79 13.41 -9.85
C MET A 256 -0.16 14.37 -10.88
N LYS A 257 0.83 15.18 -10.46
CA LYS A 257 1.79 15.82 -11.33
C LYS A 257 2.68 14.68 -11.76
N VAL A 258 2.10 13.84 -12.62
CA VAL A 258 2.85 13.03 -13.56
C VAL A 258 3.73 14.07 -14.21
N ALA A 259 5.03 14.05 -13.90
CA ALA A 259 6.00 14.84 -14.65
C ALA A 259 5.63 14.68 -16.13
N PRO A 260 5.41 15.77 -16.89
CA PRO A 260 5.07 15.67 -18.29
C PRO A 260 6.31 15.22 -19.05
N GLY A 261 6.70 13.96 -18.88
CA GLY A 261 7.47 13.27 -19.87
C GLY A 261 6.57 13.18 -21.08
N HIS A 262 6.90 13.95 -22.12
CA HIS A 262 6.37 13.87 -23.48
C HIS A 262 6.63 12.45 -24.04
N LEU A 263 6.00 11.44 -23.46
CA LEU A 263 6.14 10.06 -23.90
C LEU A 263 5.09 9.81 -24.97
N ASN A 264 5.57 9.97 -26.19
CA ASN A 264 4.87 9.79 -27.45
C ASN A 264 4.06 8.48 -27.42
N ARG A 265 2.73 8.59 -27.34
CA ARG A 265 1.78 7.48 -27.13
C ARG A 265 1.92 6.37 -28.17
N LYS A 266 2.36 6.72 -29.39
CA LYS A 266 2.69 5.80 -30.49
C LYS A 266 3.96 4.99 -30.23
N ARG A 267 4.98 5.57 -29.58
CA ARG A 267 6.28 4.94 -29.31
C ARG A 267 6.18 3.83 -28.26
N MET A 268 5.36 4.00 -27.23
CA MET A 268 5.09 2.95 -26.23
C MET A 268 4.29 1.76 -26.78
N PHE A 269 3.23 2.01 -27.55
CA PHE A 269 2.47 0.91 -28.20
C PHE A 269 3.36 0.15 -29.17
N ARG A 270 4.17 0.88 -29.93
CA ARG A 270 5.20 0.30 -30.79
C ARG A 270 6.17 -0.53 -29.95
N GLU A 271 6.84 -0.01 -28.93
CA GLU A 271 7.81 -0.78 -28.13
C GLU A 271 7.21 -1.96 -27.34
N ALA A 272 5.98 -1.87 -26.85
CA ALA A 272 5.31 -2.98 -26.18
C ALA A 272 4.96 -4.13 -27.13
N LEU A 273 4.60 -3.82 -28.38
CA LEU A 273 4.18 -4.76 -29.43
C LEU A 273 5.23 -4.98 -30.53
N SER A 274 6.38 -4.32 -30.50
CA SER A 274 7.44 -4.41 -31.53
C SER A 274 8.68 -4.99 -30.89
N GLY A 275 8.96 -6.25 -31.19
CA GLY A 275 10.20 -6.89 -30.82
C GLY A 275 10.32 -8.20 -31.57
N ARG A 276 11.44 -8.41 -32.28
CA ARG A 276 11.68 -9.62 -33.09
C ARG A 276 11.46 -10.90 -32.30
N LYS A 277 11.90 -10.94 -31.04
CA LYS A 277 11.67 -12.06 -30.10
C LYS A 277 10.17 -12.32 -29.80
N LYS A 278 9.36 -11.26 -29.68
CA LYS A 278 7.91 -11.38 -29.47
C LYS A 278 7.18 -11.79 -30.75
N GLY A 279 7.60 -11.25 -31.90
CA GLY A 279 7.10 -11.66 -33.21
C GLY A 279 7.32 -13.15 -33.47
N ILE A 280 8.50 -13.67 -33.14
CA ILE A 280 8.79 -15.12 -33.21
C ILE A 280 7.88 -15.90 -32.24
N SER A 281 7.70 -15.43 -31.01
CA SER A 281 6.81 -16.09 -30.04
C SER A 281 5.35 -16.16 -30.53
N TYR A 282 4.81 -15.07 -31.10
CA TYR A 282 3.47 -15.07 -31.69
C TYR A 282 3.39 -15.96 -32.94
N LEU A 283 4.44 -16.00 -33.77
CA LEU A 283 4.50 -16.90 -34.91
C LEU A 283 4.48 -18.37 -34.47
N THR A 284 5.25 -18.70 -33.43
CA THR A 284 5.30 -20.06 -32.87
C THR A 284 3.95 -20.45 -32.30
N ALA A 285 3.30 -19.55 -31.55
CA ALA A 285 1.95 -19.75 -31.03
C ALA A 285 0.92 -19.94 -32.16
N SER A 286 1.01 -19.16 -33.25
CA SER A 286 0.16 -19.33 -34.43
C SER A 286 0.35 -20.70 -35.07
N VAL A 287 1.60 -21.16 -35.25
CA VAL A 287 1.89 -22.47 -35.86
C VAL A 287 1.39 -23.61 -34.99
N ILE A 288 1.58 -23.54 -33.67
CA ILE A 288 1.07 -24.54 -32.74
C ILE A 288 -0.46 -24.58 -32.80
N MET A 289 -1.13 -23.43 -32.77
CA MET A 289 -2.60 -23.38 -32.84
C MET A 289 -3.14 -23.87 -34.19
N ALA A 290 -2.46 -23.57 -35.30
CA ALA A 290 -2.81 -24.09 -36.63
C ALA A 290 -2.58 -25.61 -36.73
N ALA A 291 -1.51 -26.13 -36.13
CA ALA A 291 -1.25 -27.56 -36.06
C ALA A 291 -2.31 -28.28 -35.21
N LEU A 292 -2.73 -27.69 -34.09
CA LEU A 292 -3.82 -28.21 -33.27
C LEU A 292 -5.15 -28.19 -34.04
N TYR A 293 -5.41 -27.15 -34.83
CA TYR A 293 -6.58 -27.08 -35.71
C TYR A 293 -6.62 -28.21 -36.76
N LEU A 294 -5.47 -28.53 -37.36
CA LEU A 294 -5.36 -29.59 -38.36
C LEU A 294 -5.37 -31.00 -37.74
N ALA A 295 -4.78 -31.17 -36.56
CA ALA A 295 -4.63 -32.47 -35.91
C ALA A 295 -5.89 -32.92 -35.16
N PHE A 296 -6.70 -31.97 -34.66
CA PHE A 296 -7.85 -32.29 -33.81
C PHE A 296 -9.15 -31.79 -34.43
N ASN A 297 -9.95 -32.72 -34.97
CA ASN A 297 -11.29 -32.41 -35.49
C ASN A 297 -12.33 -32.30 -34.35
N MET A 298 -12.10 -31.39 -33.40
CA MET A 298 -12.95 -31.19 -32.20
C MET A 298 -14.15 -30.25 -32.46
N GLY A 299 -14.87 -30.47 -33.57
CA GLY A 299 -16.13 -29.77 -33.87
C GLY A 299 -16.05 -28.25 -33.73
N SER A 300 -16.92 -27.68 -32.87
CA SER A 300 -17.06 -26.22 -32.68
C SER A 300 -15.87 -25.51 -32.02
N TYR A 301 -14.90 -26.25 -31.47
CA TYR A 301 -13.67 -25.65 -30.93
C TYR A 301 -12.61 -25.44 -32.00
N ASN A 302 -12.74 -26.11 -33.15
CA ASN A 302 -11.77 -26.01 -34.22
C ASN A 302 -11.70 -24.58 -34.78
N THR A 303 -12.84 -23.92 -34.91
CA THR A 303 -12.94 -22.51 -35.32
C THR A 303 -12.21 -21.55 -34.36
N MET A 304 -12.07 -21.89 -33.07
CA MET A 304 -11.33 -21.06 -32.11
C MET A 304 -9.83 -21.19 -32.28
N TYR A 305 -9.33 -22.42 -32.45
CA TYR A 305 -7.91 -22.64 -32.75
C TYR A 305 -7.50 -21.91 -34.02
N LEU A 306 -8.36 -21.94 -35.05
CA LEU A 306 -8.12 -21.19 -36.29
C LEU A 306 -8.15 -19.67 -36.06
N ALA A 307 -9.13 -19.14 -35.32
CA ALA A 307 -9.21 -17.70 -35.03
C ALA A 307 -8.00 -17.21 -34.22
N PHE A 308 -7.57 -17.97 -33.20
CA PHE A 308 -6.37 -17.66 -32.43
C PHE A 308 -5.09 -17.80 -33.25
N ALA A 309 -5.01 -18.79 -34.15
CA ALA A 309 -3.89 -18.91 -35.07
C ALA A 309 -3.79 -17.64 -35.95
N LEU A 310 -4.88 -17.24 -36.60
CA LEU A 310 -4.91 -16.06 -37.45
C LEU A 310 -4.60 -14.76 -36.68
N PHE A 311 -5.14 -14.60 -35.47
CA PHE A 311 -4.85 -13.43 -34.63
C PHE A 311 -3.37 -13.35 -34.22
N ASN A 312 -2.78 -14.47 -33.80
CA ASN A 312 -1.36 -14.54 -33.46
C ASN A 312 -0.47 -14.35 -34.71
N LEU A 313 -0.88 -14.85 -35.87
CA LEU A 313 -0.19 -14.63 -37.14
C LEU A 313 -0.17 -13.15 -37.52
N ALA A 314 -1.32 -12.46 -37.43
CA ALA A 314 -1.42 -11.04 -37.70
C ALA A 314 -0.52 -10.22 -36.75
N LEU A 315 -0.50 -10.56 -35.46
CA LEU A 315 0.42 -9.95 -34.49
C LEU A 315 1.88 -10.26 -34.80
N ALA A 316 2.22 -11.48 -35.22
CA ALA A 316 3.58 -11.86 -35.60
C ALA A 316 4.07 -11.05 -36.81
N LEU A 317 3.26 -10.97 -37.86
CA LEU A 317 3.57 -10.19 -39.06
C LEU A 317 3.72 -8.70 -38.74
N TYR A 318 2.82 -8.15 -37.92
CA TYR A 318 2.93 -6.76 -37.45
C TYR A 318 4.22 -6.52 -36.63
N CYS A 319 4.57 -7.44 -35.72
CA CYS A 319 5.82 -7.37 -34.95
C CYS A 319 7.07 -7.41 -35.84
N LEU A 320 7.07 -8.27 -36.87
CA LEU A 320 8.21 -8.49 -37.76
C LEU A 320 8.37 -7.34 -38.77
N TRP A 321 7.27 -6.85 -39.33
CA TRP A 321 7.27 -5.67 -40.20
C TRP A 321 7.84 -4.46 -39.46
N THR A 322 7.29 -4.15 -38.28
CA THR A 322 7.72 -2.98 -37.50
C THR A 322 9.14 -3.12 -36.92
N ALA A 323 9.66 -4.34 -36.78
CA ALA A 323 11.06 -4.59 -36.44
C ALA A 323 11.98 -4.35 -37.65
N GLY A 324 11.57 -4.76 -38.86
CA GLY A 324 12.31 -4.50 -40.10
C GLY A 324 12.41 -3.02 -40.44
N GLU A 325 11.35 -2.24 -40.24
CA GLU A 325 11.38 -0.78 -40.39
C GLU A 325 12.36 -0.10 -39.43
N LYS A 326 12.50 -0.60 -38.18
CA LYS A 326 13.48 -0.08 -37.23
C LYS A 326 14.91 -0.39 -37.64
N GLU A 327 15.17 -1.62 -38.11
CA GLU A 327 16.50 -2.04 -38.55
C GLU A 327 16.97 -1.25 -39.79
N LEU A 328 16.03 -0.92 -40.69
CA LEU A 328 16.29 -0.04 -41.84
C LEU A 328 16.54 1.42 -41.43
N LEU A 329 15.80 1.95 -40.46
CA LEU A 329 16.01 3.32 -39.95
C LEU A 329 17.34 3.46 -39.19
N ASP A 330 17.69 2.48 -38.36
CA ASP A 330 18.98 2.47 -37.64
C ASP A 330 20.17 2.34 -38.63
N GLN A 331 20.01 1.59 -39.73
CA GLN A 331 21.01 1.49 -40.81
C GLN A 331 21.16 2.80 -41.60
N LEU A 332 20.06 3.52 -41.86
CA LEU A 332 20.10 4.81 -42.54
C LEU A 332 20.73 5.91 -41.66
N GLU A 333 20.47 5.91 -40.35
CA GLU A 333 21.11 6.83 -39.41
C GLU A 333 22.61 6.57 -39.25
N THR A 334 23.05 5.30 -39.26
CA THR A 334 24.49 4.95 -39.19
C THR A 334 25.26 5.22 -40.49
N ILE A 335 24.60 5.24 -41.64
CA ILE A 335 25.20 5.67 -42.91
C ILE A 335 25.28 7.21 -42.98
N GLY A 336 24.27 7.91 -42.48
CA GLY A 336 24.26 9.38 -42.42
C GLY A 336 25.27 9.99 -41.44
N SER A 337 25.68 9.25 -40.39
CA SER A 337 26.70 9.70 -39.43
C SER A 337 28.15 9.40 -39.83
N ARG A 338 28.38 8.79 -41.00
CA ARG A 338 29.70 8.41 -41.52
C ARG A 338 30.15 9.24 -42.73
N ASN A 339 29.32 10.17 -43.20
CA ASN A 339 29.66 11.22 -44.17
C ASN A 339 29.73 12.58 -43.47
#